data_AF-A0A0J9EST1-F1
#
_entry.id   AF-A0A0J9EST1-F1
#
_cell.length_a   1.000
_cell.length_b   1.000
_cell.length_c   1.000
_cell.angle_alpha   90.00
_cell.angle_beta   90.00
_cell.angle_gamma   90.00
#
_symmetry.space_group_name_H-M   'P 1'
#
loop_
_entity.id
_entity.type
_entity.pdbx_description
1 polymer ?
#
loop_
_entity_poly.entity_id
_entity_poly.type
_entity_poly.pdbx_seq_one_letter_code
_entity_poly.pdbx_strand_id
1 'polypeptide(L)'
;MTDSYDFIIVGGYHAWYRPDLDFGHLTTPQTSLKGQVLPYLRGKGPGGCSNVNFLTYLRGAGEDYNFWAELVGDESWKWEHTLRRFKEIETFHADLSEDMKKYSNPLPEYHGYDGPLHVSLPAQLEAGVSELFDAAARYGLPLNTDPNSGNPIGMSLPPTTTYKSYRWTSESIYTNYRPANLKMVTDIKIAKVIFENKVAVGVETVDGRKFTANQEVILSAGAFDTPKILLLSGIGPTQELTQHNIETLHDLPGVGKGLSDHPLVVIGASYAPAAGLSDRVKFVSNPAAVEATREQWRRDGTGETNLHQSCAITGWLKENSILTTNEYQNLDAL
;
A
#
# COMPACT_ATOMS: atom_id res chain seq x y z
N MET A 1 1.34 -8.72 -25.74
CA MET A 1 2.38 -8.67 -24.69
C MET A 1 1.72 -8.07 -23.44
N THR A 2 0.70 -8.74 -22.90
CA THR A 2 -0.25 -8.13 -21.94
C THR A 2 -0.79 -9.09 -20.88
N ASP A 3 -0.41 -10.36 -20.86
CA ASP A 3 -1.07 -11.36 -19.99
C ASP A 3 -0.65 -11.35 -18.50
N SER A 4 0.22 -10.43 -18.07
CA SER A 4 0.89 -10.52 -16.76
C SER A 4 0.52 -9.44 -15.74
N TYR A 5 -0.30 -8.44 -16.10
CA TYR A 5 -0.68 -7.35 -15.19
C TYR A 5 -2.03 -7.58 -14.48
N ASP A 6 -2.84 -8.53 -14.95
CA ASP A 6 -4.27 -8.49 -14.66
C ASP A 6 -4.78 -9.52 -13.65
N PHE A 7 -3.93 -10.43 -13.16
CA PHE A 7 -4.38 -11.45 -12.22
C PHE A 7 -4.49 -10.85 -10.80
N ILE A 8 -5.73 -10.70 -10.32
CA ILE A 8 -6.04 -10.30 -8.95
C ILE A 8 -5.61 -11.39 -7.99
N ILE A 9 -4.73 -11.01 -7.06
CA ILE A 9 -4.48 -11.76 -5.84
C ILE A 9 -4.60 -10.73 -4.70
N VAL A 10 -5.77 -10.60 -4.07
CA VAL A 10 -5.87 -9.85 -2.81
C VAL A 10 -5.25 -10.70 -1.71
N GLY A 11 -4.29 -10.14 -0.98
CA GLY A 11 -3.68 -10.81 0.17
C GLY A 11 -2.69 -11.94 -0.14
N GLY A 12 -2.19 -12.04 -1.38
CA GLY A 12 -0.99 -12.83 -1.70
C GLY A 12 0.15 -11.92 -2.13
N TYR A 13 1.38 -12.33 -1.83
CA TYR A 13 2.58 -11.59 -2.20
C TYR A 13 2.77 -11.63 -3.72
N HIS A 14 2.10 -10.73 -4.44
CA HIS A 14 2.23 -10.62 -5.89
C HIS A 14 3.69 -10.42 -6.29
N ALA A 15 4.46 -9.71 -5.46
CA ALA A 15 5.91 -9.59 -5.59
C ALA A 15 6.67 -10.93 -5.61
N TRP A 16 6.21 -11.98 -4.92
CA TRP A 16 6.84 -13.31 -4.96
C TRP A 16 6.55 -14.07 -6.25
N TYR A 17 5.39 -13.83 -6.86
CA TYR A 17 5.05 -14.39 -8.18
C TYR A 17 5.66 -13.59 -9.33
N ARG A 18 6.01 -12.32 -9.10
CA ARG A 18 6.62 -11.39 -10.06
C ARG A 18 7.89 -10.76 -9.50
N PRO A 19 8.96 -11.55 -9.25
CA PRO A 19 10.23 -11.03 -8.76
C PRO A 19 10.88 -10.05 -9.77
N ASP A 20 10.52 -10.15 -11.05
CA ASP A 20 10.92 -9.20 -12.09
C ASP A 20 10.37 -7.79 -11.84
N LEU A 21 9.27 -7.65 -11.09
CA LEU A 21 8.68 -6.38 -10.68
C LEU A 21 9.15 -5.90 -9.30
N ASP A 22 10.15 -6.54 -8.70
CA ASP A 22 10.77 -6.07 -7.45
C ASP A 22 12.14 -5.41 -7.73
N PHE A 23 12.52 -4.46 -6.88
CA PHE A 23 13.86 -3.89 -6.85
C PHE A 23 14.86 -4.79 -6.12
N GLY A 24 14.39 -5.75 -5.32
CA GLY A 24 15.24 -6.75 -4.65
C GLY A 24 16.02 -6.19 -3.46
N HIS A 25 15.49 -5.17 -2.78
CA HIS A 25 16.14 -4.63 -1.59
C HIS A 25 16.17 -5.66 -0.46
N LEU A 26 17.22 -5.58 0.34
CA LEU A 26 17.39 -6.34 1.57
C LEU A 26 17.62 -5.36 2.71
N THR A 27 17.15 -5.71 3.91
CA THR A 27 17.53 -4.98 5.12
C THR A 27 19.02 -5.18 5.40
N THR A 28 19.61 -4.31 6.22
CA THR A 28 20.84 -4.68 6.95
C THR A 28 20.54 -5.81 7.94
N PRO A 29 21.54 -6.51 8.50
CA PRO A 29 21.33 -7.47 9.57
C PRO A 29 20.56 -6.83 10.74
N GLN A 30 19.40 -7.38 11.07
CA GLN A 30 18.52 -6.83 12.10
C GLN A 30 18.93 -7.34 13.48
N THR A 31 19.40 -6.45 14.35
CA THR A 31 19.86 -6.78 15.71
C THR A 31 18.75 -7.45 16.52
N SER A 32 17.55 -6.90 16.50
CA SER A 32 16.36 -7.44 17.20
C SER A 32 15.86 -8.76 16.62
N LEU A 33 16.32 -9.16 15.42
CA LEU A 33 15.95 -10.40 14.75
C LEU A 33 17.16 -11.34 14.59
N LYS A 34 18.08 -11.34 15.57
CA LYS A 34 19.24 -12.26 15.62
C LYS A 34 20.12 -12.21 14.36
N GLY A 35 20.28 -11.03 13.78
CA GLY A 35 21.10 -10.82 12.58
C GLY A 35 20.45 -11.26 11.27
N GLN A 36 19.15 -11.54 11.26
CA GLN A 36 18.43 -11.86 10.01
C GLN A 36 18.50 -10.70 9.02
N VAL A 37 18.60 -11.06 7.74
CA VAL A 37 18.50 -10.17 6.59
C VAL A 37 17.22 -10.51 5.87
N LEU A 38 16.32 -9.54 5.74
CA LEU A 38 14.98 -9.75 5.23
C LEU A 38 14.79 -9.07 3.86
N PRO A 39 14.00 -9.67 2.95
CA PRO A 39 13.53 -8.98 1.76
C PRO A 39 12.70 -7.74 2.12
N TYR A 40 12.99 -6.62 1.46
CA TYR A 40 12.29 -5.36 1.67
C TYR A 40 11.65 -4.87 0.37
N LEU A 41 10.54 -5.53 0.02
CA LEU A 41 9.92 -5.47 -1.31
C LEU A 41 9.57 -4.04 -1.75
N ARG A 42 9.95 -3.67 -2.97
CA ARG A 42 9.59 -2.40 -3.61
C ARG A 42 9.25 -2.64 -5.08
N GLY A 43 8.02 -2.30 -5.45
CA GLY A 43 7.54 -2.44 -6.82
C GLY A 43 8.33 -1.58 -7.80
N LYS A 44 8.76 -2.20 -8.90
CA LYS A 44 9.56 -1.63 -9.99
C LYS A 44 8.70 -1.48 -11.25
N GLY A 45 8.80 -0.32 -11.89
CA GLY A 45 8.08 0.02 -13.12
C GLY A 45 6.97 1.05 -12.90
N PRO A 46 6.31 1.50 -13.98
CA PRO A 46 5.17 2.42 -13.90
C PRO A 46 4.09 1.90 -12.95
N GLY A 47 3.71 2.70 -11.94
CA GLY A 47 2.79 2.29 -10.87
C GLY A 47 3.48 1.89 -9.55
N GLY A 48 4.79 1.61 -9.60
CA GLY A 48 5.60 1.30 -8.43
C GLY A 48 5.03 0.16 -7.58
N CYS A 49 4.94 0.38 -6.27
CA CYS A 49 4.42 -0.63 -5.34
C CYS A 49 2.93 -0.98 -5.55
N SER A 50 2.13 -0.14 -6.21
CA SER A 50 0.72 -0.46 -6.49
C SER A 50 0.53 -1.63 -7.46
N ASN A 51 1.56 -1.99 -8.22
CA ASN A 51 1.56 -3.20 -9.07
C ASN A 51 1.68 -4.50 -8.27
N VAL A 52 2.28 -4.45 -7.07
CA VAL A 52 2.70 -5.64 -6.34
C VAL A 52 2.13 -5.73 -4.92
N ASN A 53 1.38 -4.72 -4.48
CA ASN A 53 0.75 -4.68 -3.15
C ASN A 53 -0.42 -5.66 -3.01
N PHE A 54 -0.96 -5.75 -1.78
CA PHE A 54 -2.11 -6.60 -1.42
C PHE A 54 -3.48 -6.03 -1.78
N LEU A 55 -3.56 -4.90 -2.50
CA LEU A 55 -4.79 -4.25 -2.96
C LEU A 55 -5.67 -3.61 -1.88
N THR A 56 -5.48 -3.93 -0.59
CA THR A 56 -6.24 -3.31 0.51
C THR A 56 -6.17 -1.78 0.43
N TYR A 57 -7.34 -1.13 0.43
CA TYR A 57 -7.49 0.32 0.41
C TYR A 57 -7.99 0.80 1.77
N LEU A 58 -7.05 1.16 2.63
CA LEU A 58 -7.31 1.71 3.95
C LEU A 58 -6.69 3.10 4.07
N ARG A 59 -7.39 3.98 4.78
CA ARG A 59 -6.94 5.30 5.19
C ARG A 59 -6.48 5.23 6.64
N GLY A 60 -5.58 6.15 7.04
CA GLY A 60 -5.21 6.31 8.45
C GLY A 60 -6.40 6.78 9.31
N ALA A 61 -6.22 6.78 10.64
CA ALA A 61 -7.21 7.41 11.51
C ALA A 61 -7.25 8.92 11.26
N GLY A 62 -8.39 9.56 11.45
CA GLY A 62 -8.53 11.01 11.32
C GLY A 62 -7.58 11.75 12.27
N GLU A 63 -7.37 11.19 13.45
CA GLU A 63 -6.43 11.70 14.45
C GLU A 63 -4.98 11.69 13.95
N ASP A 64 -4.56 10.73 13.12
CA ASP A 64 -3.19 10.70 12.57
C ASP A 64 -2.91 11.94 11.71
N TYR A 65 -3.88 12.30 10.86
CA TYR A 65 -3.81 13.46 9.98
C TYR A 65 -3.90 14.78 10.75
N ASN A 66 -4.75 14.85 11.78
CA ASN A 66 -4.83 16.00 12.66
C ASN A 66 -3.52 16.20 13.44
N PHE A 67 -2.91 15.10 13.91
CA PHE A 67 -1.61 15.15 14.56
C PHE A 67 -0.51 15.63 13.61
N TRP A 68 -0.52 15.22 12.33
CA TRP A 68 0.39 15.76 11.33
C TRP A 68 0.21 17.26 11.14
N ALA A 69 -1.03 17.73 11.03
CA ALA A 69 -1.34 19.15 10.89
C ALA A 69 -0.80 19.98 12.06
N GLU A 70 -0.95 19.48 13.29
CA GLU A 70 -0.37 20.10 14.49
C GLU A 70 1.16 20.08 14.44
N LEU A 71 1.77 18.93 14.13
CA LEU A 71 3.22 18.74 14.12
C LEU A 71 3.93 19.68 13.14
N VAL A 72 3.35 19.88 11.95
CA VAL A 72 3.96 20.72 10.89
C VAL A 72 3.42 22.15 10.87
N GLY A 73 2.39 22.46 11.66
CA GLY A 73 1.75 23.77 11.68
C GLY A 73 1.00 24.13 10.39
N ASP A 74 0.47 23.13 9.68
CA ASP A 74 -0.27 23.32 8.41
C ASP A 74 -1.62 22.61 8.46
N GLU A 75 -2.68 23.40 8.49
CA GLU A 75 -4.05 22.89 8.54
C GLU A 75 -4.44 22.08 7.31
N SER A 76 -3.74 22.22 6.17
CA SER A 76 -4.04 21.46 4.95
C SER A 76 -3.98 19.93 5.16
N TRP A 77 -3.28 19.48 6.19
CA TRP A 77 -3.19 18.08 6.59
C TRP A 77 -4.33 17.59 7.48
N LYS A 78 -5.17 18.47 8.05
CA LYS A 78 -6.29 18.06 8.91
C LYS A 78 -7.18 17.05 8.20
N TRP A 79 -7.78 16.15 8.98
CA TRP A 79 -8.62 15.06 8.47
C TRP A 79 -9.67 15.52 7.46
N GLU A 80 -10.34 16.65 7.72
CA GLU A 80 -11.37 17.20 6.83
C GLU A 80 -10.84 17.52 5.42
N HIS A 81 -9.64 18.10 5.33
CA HIS A 81 -9.01 18.47 4.07
C HIS A 81 -8.41 17.25 3.37
N THR A 82 -7.80 16.35 4.14
CA THR A 82 -7.26 15.10 3.61
C THR A 82 -8.36 14.17 3.10
N LEU A 83 -9.48 14.04 3.83
CA LEU A 83 -10.66 13.29 3.43
C LEU A 83 -11.21 13.80 2.09
N ARG A 84 -11.31 15.12 1.93
CA ARG A 84 -11.69 15.71 0.64
C ARG A 84 -10.77 15.25 -0.50
N ARG A 85 -9.45 15.20 -0.28
CA ARG A 85 -8.51 14.70 -1.30
C ARG A 85 -8.69 13.22 -1.59
N PHE A 86 -8.92 12.38 -0.58
CA PHE A 86 -9.23 10.97 -0.82
C PHE A 86 -10.50 10.79 -1.67
N LYS A 87 -11.54 11.59 -1.40
CA LYS A 87 -12.78 11.60 -2.19
C LYS A 87 -12.57 12.06 -3.64
N GLU A 88 -11.66 13.02 -3.88
CA GLU A 88 -11.29 13.44 -5.24
C GLU A 88 -10.51 12.35 -6.01
N ILE A 89 -9.82 11.45 -5.30
CA ILE A 89 -9.02 10.38 -5.91
C ILE A 89 -9.85 9.15 -6.27
N GLU A 90 -10.85 8.80 -5.45
CA GLU A 90 -11.57 7.54 -5.60
C GLU A 90 -12.92 7.64 -6.34
N THR A 91 -13.26 6.57 -7.04
CA THR A 91 -14.64 6.17 -7.34
C THR A 91 -14.93 4.89 -6.56
N PHE A 92 -15.78 4.99 -5.55
CA PHE A 92 -16.11 3.91 -4.62
C PHE A 92 -17.33 3.09 -5.09
N HIS A 93 -17.18 1.76 -5.13
CA HIS A 93 -18.20 0.80 -5.55
C HIS A 93 -18.58 -0.11 -4.38
N ALA A 94 -19.85 -0.06 -3.98
CA ALA A 94 -20.37 -0.80 -2.83
C ALA A 94 -21.72 -1.48 -3.16
N ASP A 95 -21.71 -2.37 -4.15
CA ASP A 95 -22.85 -3.21 -4.49
C ASP A 95 -22.96 -4.38 -3.51
N LEU A 96 -23.44 -4.09 -2.29
CA LEU A 96 -23.55 -5.05 -1.20
C LEU A 96 -24.91 -5.76 -1.18
N SER A 97 -24.89 -7.08 -0.99
CA SER A 97 -26.09 -7.83 -0.65
C SER A 97 -26.56 -7.52 0.79
N GLU A 98 -27.83 -7.80 1.08
CA GLU A 98 -28.43 -7.44 2.37
C GLU A 98 -27.75 -8.15 3.56
N ASP A 99 -27.30 -9.40 3.36
CA ASP A 99 -26.55 -10.19 4.34
C ASP A 99 -25.14 -9.63 4.61
N MET A 100 -24.55 -8.92 3.64
CA MET A 100 -23.24 -8.28 3.80
C MET A 100 -23.29 -6.99 4.60
N LYS A 101 -24.45 -6.30 4.63
CA LYS A 101 -24.60 -5.01 5.34
C LYS A 101 -24.29 -5.07 6.83
N LYS A 102 -24.42 -6.26 7.43
CA LYS A 102 -24.01 -6.51 8.83
C LYS A 102 -22.50 -6.37 9.04
N TYR A 103 -21.69 -6.64 8.02
CA TYR A 103 -20.22 -6.68 8.10
C TYR A 103 -19.56 -5.50 7.40
N SER A 104 -20.24 -4.87 6.45
CA SER A 104 -19.78 -3.68 5.74
C SER A 104 -20.98 -2.81 5.37
N ASN A 105 -20.95 -1.54 5.73
CA ASN A 105 -22.01 -0.58 5.48
C ASN A 105 -21.38 0.82 5.43
N PRO A 106 -20.65 1.12 4.34
CA PRO A 106 -19.91 2.36 4.19
C PRO A 106 -20.83 3.56 4.18
N LEU A 107 -20.40 4.64 4.82
CA LEU A 107 -21.15 5.87 4.97
C LEU A 107 -20.82 6.82 3.80
N PRO A 108 -21.80 7.18 2.93
CA PRO A 108 -21.51 7.90 1.68
C PRO A 108 -20.74 9.22 1.84
N GLU A 109 -20.89 9.90 2.98
CA GLU A 109 -20.20 11.16 3.26
C GLU A 109 -18.66 11.02 3.29
N TYR A 110 -18.12 9.84 3.57
CA TYR A 110 -16.68 9.57 3.61
C TYR A 110 -16.10 9.12 2.28
N HIS A 111 -16.93 8.90 1.26
CA HIS A 111 -16.50 8.30 0.00
C HIS A 111 -16.63 9.21 -1.22
N GLY A 112 -15.71 9.01 -2.17
CA GLY A 112 -15.71 9.65 -3.48
C GLY A 112 -16.37 8.77 -4.55
N TYR A 113 -16.97 9.38 -5.55
CA TYR A 113 -17.72 8.66 -6.60
C TYR A 113 -17.36 9.09 -8.03
N ASP A 114 -16.38 9.98 -8.17
CA ASP A 114 -16.03 10.61 -9.44
C ASP A 114 -14.51 10.59 -9.72
N GLY A 115 -13.71 10.11 -8.77
CA GLY A 115 -12.24 10.09 -8.88
C GLY A 115 -11.72 8.97 -9.79
N PRO A 116 -10.50 9.10 -10.33
CA PRO A 116 -9.98 8.17 -11.35
C PRO A 116 -9.65 6.76 -10.81
N LEU A 117 -9.45 6.60 -9.50
CA LEU A 117 -9.10 5.33 -8.89
C LEU A 117 -10.36 4.55 -8.50
N HIS A 118 -10.63 3.43 -9.17
CA HIS A 118 -11.74 2.57 -8.75
C HIS A 118 -11.36 1.75 -7.52
N VAL A 119 -12.25 1.80 -6.52
CA VAL A 119 -12.14 1.09 -5.25
C VAL A 119 -13.43 0.34 -5.01
N SER A 120 -13.38 -0.95 -4.70
CA SER A 120 -14.60 -1.75 -4.48
C SER A 120 -14.54 -2.61 -3.23
N LEU A 121 -15.72 -2.86 -2.68
CA LEU A 121 -15.96 -4.00 -1.79
C LEU A 121 -16.13 -5.28 -2.63
N PRO A 122 -15.92 -6.48 -2.04
CA PRO A 122 -16.18 -7.72 -2.74
C PRO A 122 -17.68 -7.87 -3.04
N ALA A 123 -18.02 -8.44 -4.19
CA ALA A 123 -19.42 -8.64 -4.60
C ALA A 123 -20.15 -9.72 -3.77
N GLN A 124 -19.38 -10.60 -3.12
CA GLN A 124 -19.89 -11.66 -2.25
C GLN A 124 -18.82 -12.05 -1.23
N LEU A 125 -19.23 -12.57 -0.08
CA LEU A 125 -18.28 -13.03 0.95
C LEU A 125 -17.67 -14.38 0.58
N GLU A 126 -16.38 -14.54 0.90
CA GLU A 126 -15.75 -15.85 0.88
C GLU A 126 -16.33 -16.74 2.00
N ALA A 127 -16.36 -18.06 1.76
CA ALA A 127 -16.78 -19.04 2.75
C ALA A 127 -16.01 -18.84 4.08
N GLY A 128 -16.75 -18.83 5.20
CA GLY A 128 -16.20 -18.68 6.56
C GLY A 128 -15.97 -17.24 7.01
N VAL A 129 -16.07 -16.23 6.13
CA VAL A 129 -15.86 -14.82 6.50
C VAL A 129 -16.94 -14.34 7.48
N SER A 130 -18.21 -14.65 7.20
CA SER A 130 -19.33 -14.24 8.05
C SER A 130 -19.26 -14.89 9.44
N GLU A 131 -18.88 -16.17 9.49
CA GLU A 131 -18.72 -16.97 10.69
C GLU A 131 -17.57 -16.44 11.55
N LEU A 132 -16.48 -15.99 10.92
CA LEU A 132 -15.34 -15.39 11.59
C LEU A 132 -15.71 -14.04 12.22
N PHE A 133 -16.43 -13.17 11.49
CA PHE A 133 -16.93 -11.92 12.07
C PHE A 133 -17.91 -12.17 13.22
N ASP A 134 -18.82 -13.14 13.07
CA ASP A 134 -19.76 -13.50 14.13
C ASP A 134 -19.05 -14.07 15.36
N ALA A 135 -18.00 -14.87 15.16
CA ALA A 135 -17.17 -15.37 16.25
C ALA A 135 -16.40 -14.24 16.94
N ALA A 136 -15.82 -13.31 16.18
CA ALA A 136 -15.13 -12.14 16.71
C ALA A 136 -16.07 -11.27 17.55
N ALA A 137 -17.28 -10.99 17.05
CA ALA A 137 -18.30 -10.24 17.77
C ALA A 137 -18.73 -10.95 19.06
N ARG A 138 -18.95 -12.27 19.04
CA ARG A 138 -19.24 -13.07 20.25
C ARG A 138 -18.10 -13.04 21.27
N TYR A 139 -16.86 -12.93 20.81
CA TYR A 139 -15.68 -12.78 21.66
C TYR A 139 -15.52 -11.36 22.23
N GLY A 140 -16.32 -10.39 21.77
CA GLY A 140 -16.26 -8.99 22.21
C GLY A 140 -15.37 -8.10 21.36
N LEU A 141 -14.90 -8.56 20.19
CA LEU A 141 -14.23 -7.70 19.22
C LEU A 141 -15.28 -6.92 18.43
N PRO A 142 -15.25 -5.58 18.42
CA PRO A 142 -16.24 -4.78 17.71
C PRO A 142 -16.08 -4.98 16.20
N LEU A 143 -17.20 -5.02 15.49
CA LEU A 143 -17.22 -4.93 14.03
C LEU A 143 -17.14 -3.46 13.62
N ASN A 144 -16.43 -3.20 12.53
CA ASN A 144 -16.36 -1.89 11.89
C ASN A 144 -16.81 -2.03 10.43
N THR A 145 -17.96 -1.41 10.15
CA THR A 145 -18.62 -1.48 8.86
C THR A 145 -18.08 -0.46 7.85
N ASP A 146 -17.27 0.51 8.30
CA ASP A 146 -16.59 1.50 7.48
C ASP A 146 -15.23 1.90 8.10
N PRO A 147 -14.16 1.15 7.80
CA PRO A 147 -12.83 1.44 8.35
C PRO A 147 -12.21 2.73 7.79
N ASN A 148 -12.81 3.34 6.76
CA ASN A 148 -12.30 4.56 6.10
C ASN A 148 -13.07 5.84 6.51
N SER A 149 -13.96 5.72 7.51
CA SER A 149 -14.73 6.81 8.13
C SER A 149 -13.89 7.77 9.00
N GLY A 150 -12.59 7.52 9.13
CA GLY A 150 -11.68 8.24 10.03
C GLY A 150 -11.49 7.54 11.38
N ASN A 151 -12.30 6.54 11.70
CA ASN A 151 -12.06 5.65 12.83
C ASN A 151 -11.88 4.21 12.35
N PRO A 152 -10.64 3.68 12.31
CA PRO A 152 -10.38 2.35 11.78
C PRO A 152 -10.68 1.23 12.79
N ILE A 153 -10.96 1.55 14.06
CA ILE A 153 -11.04 0.56 15.16
C ILE A 153 -12.12 -0.48 14.92
N GLY A 154 -11.76 -1.75 15.06
CA GLY A 154 -12.64 -2.91 14.93
C GLY A 154 -12.24 -3.87 13.80
N MET A 155 -12.95 -4.99 13.74
CA MET A 155 -12.86 -5.98 12.67
C MET A 155 -13.67 -5.49 11.48
N SER A 156 -13.03 -5.37 10.32
CA SER A 156 -13.61 -4.80 9.11
C SER A 156 -13.33 -5.64 7.87
N LEU A 157 -14.19 -5.46 6.87
CA LEU A 157 -13.98 -5.85 5.49
C LEU A 157 -13.54 -4.60 4.71
N PRO A 158 -12.23 -4.30 4.64
CA PRO A 158 -11.74 -3.16 3.87
C PRO A 158 -12.07 -3.30 2.38
N PRO A 159 -12.32 -2.18 1.70
CA PRO A 159 -12.35 -2.16 0.26
C PRO A 159 -10.95 -2.37 -0.32
N THR A 160 -10.90 -2.65 -1.61
CA THR A 160 -9.66 -2.89 -2.35
C THR A 160 -9.58 -2.02 -3.58
N THR A 161 -8.37 -1.73 -4.08
CA THR A 161 -8.13 -1.13 -5.39
C THR A 161 -8.34 -2.15 -6.51
N THR A 162 -9.51 -2.79 -6.51
CA THR A 162 -9.99 -3.67 -7.58
C THR A 162 -11.35 -3.19 -8.04
N TYR A 163 -11.66 -3.40 -9.32
CA TYR A 163 -13.00 -3.16 -9.85
C TYR A 163 -13.19 -3.93 -11.14
N LYS A 164 -14.36 -4.55 -11.30
CA LYS A 164 -14.68 -5.45 -12.43
C LYS A 164 -13.57 -6.45 -12.71
N SER A 165 -12.98 -7.00 -11.64
CA SER A 165 -11.96 -8.03 -11.74
C SER A 165 -10.59 -7.57 -12.27
N TYR A 166 -10.33 -6.26 -12.25
CA TYR A 166 -9.01 -5.69 -12.55
C TYR A 166 -8.38 -5.04 -11.34
N ARG A 167 -7.06 -5.19 -11.20
CA ARG A 167 -6.23 -4.36 -10.31
C ARG A 167 -6.21 -2.93 -10.84
N TRP A 168 -6.48 -1.97 -9.97
CA TRP A 168 -6.25 -0.56 -10.25
C TRP A 168 -4.96 -0.11 -9.57
N THR A 169 -4.09 0.52 -10.35
CA THR A 169 -2.75 0.96 -9.93
C THR A 169 -2.66 2.47 -10.05
N SER A 170 -1.62 3.06 -9.45
CA SER A 170 -1.31 4.46 -9.71
C SER A 170 -0.87 4.70 -11.16
N GLU A 171 -0.57 3.66 -11.94
CA GLU A 171 -0.36 3.81 -13.38
C GLU A 171 -1.67 3.78 -14.16
N SER A 172 -2.61 2.88 -13.82
CA SER A 172 -3.87 2.70 -14.54
C SER A 172 -4.72 3.97 -14.57
N ILE A 173 -4.62 4.80 -13.53
CA ILE A 173 -5.28 6.12 -13.48
C ILE A 173 -4.71 7.09 -14.53
N TYR A 174 -3.44 6.96 -14.91
CA TYR A 174 -2.78 7.84 -15.88
C TYR A 174 -2.66 7.24 -17.28
N THR A 175 -2.55 5.91 -17.44
CA THR A 175 -2.50 5.28 -18.77
C THR A 175 -3.77 5.44 -19.56
N ASN A 176 -4.92 5.36 -18.89
CA ASN A 176 -6.22 5.58 -19.52
C ASN A 176 -6.42 7.05 -19.95
N TYR A 177 -5.68 7.98 -19.34
CA TYR A 177 -5.85 9.43 -19.53
C TYR A 177 -4.51 10.16 -19.58
N ARG A 178 -3.63 9.80 -20.51
CA ARG A 178 -2.39 10.56 -20.73
C ARG A 178 -2.68 11.84 -21.51
N PRO A 179 -2.53 13.03 -20.91
CA PRO A 179 -2.65 14.25 -21.68
C PRO A 179 -1.47 14.37 -22.65
N ALA A 180 -1.66 15.08 -23.77
CA ALA A 180 -0.65 15.17 -24.83
C ALA A 180 0.68 15.81 -24.39
N ASN A 181 0.68 16.55 -23.29
CA ASN A 181 1.86 17.19 -22.70
C ASN A 181 2.61 16.29 -21.69
N LEU A 182 2.17 15.05 -21.44
CA LEU A 182 2.83 14.12 -20.55
C LEU A 182 3.79 13.20 -21.33
N LYS A 183 5.08 13.26 -21.00
CA LYS A 183 6.10 12.34 -21.51
C LYS A 183 6.55 11.39 -20.41
N MET A 184 6.38 10.09 -20.65
CA MET A 184 6.89 9.04 -19.78
C MET A 184 8.15 8.41 -20.40
N VAL A 185 9.20 8.28 -19.60
CA VAL A 185 10.44 7.60 -19.99
C VAL A 185 10.69 6.48 -18.98
N THR A 186 10.75 5.24 -19.45
CA THR A 186 10.95 4.04 -18.62
C THR A 186 12.39 3.53 -18.74
N ASP A 187 12.73 2.52 -17.94
CA ASP A 187 14.01 1.82 -18.00
C ASP A 187 15.22 2.75 -17.79
N ILE A 188 15.02 3.78 -16.96
CA ILE A 188 16.04 4.72 -16.51
C ILE A 188 16.10 4.75 -14.99
N LYS A 189 17.29 4.98 -14.44
CA LYS A 189 17.50 5.22 -13.00
C LYS A 189 18.07 6.61 -12.81
N ILE A 190 17.42 7.41 -11.97
CA ILE A 190 17.93 8.73 -11.57
C ILE A 190 19.07 8.52 -10.57
N ALA A 191 20.21 9.15 -10.82
CA ALA A 191 21.36 9.17 -9.93
C ALA A 191 21.27 10.32 -8.92
N LYS A 192 20.98 11.53 -9.41
CA LYS A 192 20.93 12.75 -8.60
C LYS A 192 20.10 13.85 -9.27
N VAL A 193 19.71 14.84 -8.48
CA VAL A 193 19.21 16.14 -8.93
C VAL A 193 20.40 17.03 -9.30
N ILE A 194 20.23 17.82 -10.36
CA ILE A 194 21.22 18.79 -10.82
C ILE A 194 20.81 20.17 -10.29
N PHE A 195 21.78 20.90 -9.74
CA PHE A 195 21.55 22.23 -9.18
C PHE A 195 22.41 23.30 -9.86
N GLU A 196 21.83 24.49 -9.99
CA GLU A 196 22.54 25.74 -10.20
C GLU A 196 22.37 26.59 -8.94
N ASN A 197 23.44 26.78 -8.18
CA ASN A 197 23.37 27.28 -6.80
C ASN A 197 22.39 26.43 -5.98
N LYS A 198 21.31 27.03 -5.46
CA LYS A 198 20.27 26.34 -4.67
C LYS A 198 18.99 26.06 -5.46
N VAL A 199 19.03 26.14 -6.80
CA VAL A 199 17.88 25.90 -7.67
C VAL A 199 18.05 24.56 -8.38
N ALA A 200 17.07 23.67 -8.22
CA ALA A 200 17.04 22.41 -8.97
C ALA A 200 16.70 22.69 -10.43
N VAL A 201 17.60 22.33 -11.35
CA VAL A 201 17.46 22.61 -12.80
C VAL A 201 17.24 21.34 -13.63
N GLY A 202 17.24 20.17 -12.99
CA GLY A 202 17.05 18.91 -13.69
C GLY A 202 17.49 17.69 -12.89
N VAL A 203 17.63 16.57 -13.58
CA VAL A 203 18.10 15.30 -13.04
C VAL A 203 19.12 14.66 -13.97
N GLU A 204 20.06 13.92 -13.38
CA GLU A 204 21.04 13.10 -14.07
C GLU A 204 20.73 11.62 -13.82
N THR A 205 20.74 10.81 -14.87
CA THR A 205 20.60 9.36 -14.78
C THR A 205 21.93 8.68 -14.49
N VAL A 206 21.88 7.43 -14.03
CA VAL A 206 23.08 6.61 -13.77
C VAL A 206 23.95 6.41 -15.02
N ASP A 207 23.34 6.40 -16.21
CA ASP A 207 24.06 6.30 -17.48
C ASP A 207 24.52 7.65 -18.06
N GLY A 208 24.38 8.74 -17.30
CA GLY A 208 24.91 10.07 -17.64
C GLY A 208 23.99 10.93 -18.51
N ARG A 209 22.77 10.48 -18.85
CA ARG A 209 21.78 11.33 -19.52
C ARG A 209 21.28 12.42 -18.56
N LYS A 210 20.95 13.58 -19.11
CA LYS A 210 20.44 14.72 -18.34
C LYS A 210 19.07 15.14 -18.86
N PHE A 211 18.16 15.40 -17.93
CA PHE A 211 16.84 15.97 -18.21
C PHE A 211 16.72 17.27 -17.45
N THR A 212 16.42 18.37 -18.14
CA THR A 212 16.26 19.69 -17.52
C THR A 212 14.81 19.97 -17.16
N ALA A 213 14.61 20.80 -16.13
CA ALA A 213 13.30 21.25 -15.68
C ALA A 213 13.28 22.79 -15.64
N ASN A 214 12.20 23.38 -16.16
CA ASN A 214 12.04 24.84 -16.19
C ASN A 214 11.38 25.42 -14.92
N GLN A 215 10.76 24.55 -14.10
CA GLN A 215 10.02 24.97 -12.90
C GLN A 215 10.50 24.16 -11.70
N GLU A 216 10.19 22.87 -11.69
CA GLU A 216 10.39 22.03 -10.50
C GLU A 216 10.89 20.64 -10.88
N VAL A 217 11.62 20.02 -9.94
CA VAL A 217 11.93 18.60 -9.92
C VAL A 217 11.19 17.98 -8.74
N ILE A 218 10.21 17.12 -9.02
CA ILE A 218 9.43 16.42 -7.99
C ILE A 218 9.99 15.01 -7.83
N LEU A 219 10.56 14.72 -6.66
CA LEU A 219 11.01 13.36 -6.34
C LEU A 219 9.84 12.54 -5.79
N SER A 220 9.49 11.47 -6.51
CA SER A 220 8.47 10.49 -6.10
C SER A 220 9.03 9.06 -6.16
N ALA A 221 10.29 8.89 -5.78
CA ALA A 221 11.01 7.61 -5.85
C ALA A 221 10.74 6.68 -4.65
N GLY A 222 9.75 7.01 -3.82
CA GLY A 222 9.41 6.28 -2.60
C GLY A 222 10.37 6.55 -1.44
N ALA A 223 10.07 5.95 -0.28
CA ALA A 223 10.73 6.23 1.00
C ALA A 223 12.22 5.86 1.04
N PHE A 224 12.71 5.01 0.13
CA PHE A 224 14.10 4.55 0.12
C PHE A 224 14.95 5.35 -0.87
N ASP A 225 14.51 5.43 -2.12
CA ASP A 225 15.31 6.06 -3.17
C ASP A 225 15.20 7.60 -3.16
N THR A 226 14.12 8.18 -2.64
CA THR A 226 14.02 9.65 -2.51
C THR A 226 15.12 10.23 -1.61
N PRO A 227 15.30 9.79 -0.34
CA PRO A 227 16.39 10.30 0.49
C PRO A 227 17.76 9.94 -0.08
N LYS A 228 17.91 8.77 -0.71
CA LYS A 228 19.17 8.40 -1.39
C LYS A 228 19.52 9.37 -2.53
N ILE A 229 18.56 9.73 -3.37
CA ILE A 229 18.76 10.69 -4.46
C ILE A 229 19.14 12.05 -3.87
N LEU A 230 18.47 12.51 -2.80
CA LEU A 230 18.84 13.76 -2.11
C LEU A 230 20.28 13.73 -1.58
N LEU A 231 20.68 12.66 -0.90
CA LEU A 231 22.05 12.46 -0.40
C LEU A 231 23.07 12.51 -1.55
N LEU A 232 22.82 11.78 -2.64
CA LEU A 232 23.67 11.78 -3.84
C LEU A 232 23.70 13.14 -4.57
N SER A 233 22.77 14.03 -4.25
CA SER A 233 22.69 15.40 -4.79
C SER A 233 23.34 16.44 -3.86
N GLY A 234 23.94 16.01 -2.74
CA GLY A 234 24.55 16.92 -1.75
C GLY A 234 23.55 17.55 -0.78
N ILE A 235 22.34 17.00 -0.64
CA ILE A 235 21.33 17.43 0.34
C ILE A 235 21.19 16.36 1.41
N GLY A 236 21.65 16.66 2.63
CA GLY A 236 21.62 15.71 3.74
C GLY A 236 22.60 16.06 4.86
N PRO A 237 22.88 15.13 5.79
CA PRO A 237 23.80 15.38 6.90
C PRO A 237 25.24 15.57 6.40
N THR A 238 25.82 16.75 6.61
CA THR A 238 27.16 17.13 6.10
C THR A 238 28.23 16.09 6.41
N GLN A 239 28.22 15.55 7.65
CA GLN A 239 29.21 14.57 8.09
C GLN A 239 29.12 13.25 7.31
N GLU A 240 27.90 12.78 7.03
CA GLU A 240 27.67 11.55 6.24
C GLU A 240 28.04 11.76 4.77
N LEU A 241 27.65 12.90 4.19
CA LEU A 241 28.03 13.25 2.81
C LEU A 241 29.55 13.30 2.62
N THR A 242 30.27 13.88 3.58
CA THR A 242 31.73 13.98 3.57
C THR A 242 32.39 12.60 3.58
N GLN A 243 31.86 11.62 4.33
CA GLN A 243 32.38 10.24 4.35
C GLN A 243 32.31 9.56 2.98
N HIS A 244 31.40 10.01 2.11
CA HIS A 244 31.22 9.51 0.76
C HIS A 244 31.86 10.39 -0.32
N ASN A 245 32.66 11.40 0.06
CA ASN A 245 33.25 12.40 -0.85
C ASN A 245 32.20 13.16 -1.67
N ILE A 246 31.03 13.42 -1.07
CA ILE A 246 29.96 14.22 -1.68
C ILE A 246 30.03 15.63 -1.08
N GLU A 247 30.15 16.64 -1.95
CA GLU A 247 30.07 18.03 -1.54
C GLU A 247 28.68 18.34 -0.98
N THR A 248 28.62 18.97 0.19
CA THR A 248 27.35 19.36 0.80
C THR A 248 26.87 20.67 0.19
N LEU A 249 25.77 20.60 -0.55
CA LEU A 249 25.06 21.77 -1.06
C LEU A 249 24.12 22.36 0.00
N HIS A 250 23.44 21.50 0.75
CA HIS A 250 22.55 21.90 1.83
C HIS A 250 22.58 20.89 2.96
N ASP A 251 22.98 21.34 4.16
CA ASP A 251 22.94 20.52 5.36
C ASP A 251 21.49 20.33 5.82
N LEU A 252 20.98 19.11 5.68
CA LEU A 252 19.63 18.75 6.09
C LEU A 252 19.67 17.41 6.84
N PRO A 253 19.90 17.43 8.16
CA PRO A 253 20.25 16.23 8.92
C PRO A 253 19.14 15.17 9.00
N GLY A 254 17.89 15.53 8.69
CA GLY A 254 16.77 14.59 8.65
C GLY A 254 16.73 13.68 7.41
N VAL A 255 17.48 13.98 6.34
CA VAL A 255 17.44 13.18 5.11
C VAL A 255 17.98 11.77 5.39
N GLY A 256 17.16 10.77 5.06
CA GLY A 256 17.48 9.36 5.27
C GLY A 256 17.34 8.89 6.73
N LYS A 257 16.78 9.73 7.61
CA LYS A 257 16.51 9.41 9.02
C LYS A 257 15.00 9.23 9.24
N GLY A 258 14.64 8.73 10.43
CA GLY A 258 13.23 8.59 10.82
C GLY A 258 12.45 7.55 10.03
N LEU A 259 13.11 6.52 9.48
CA LEU A 259 12.41 5.43 8.81
C LEU A 259 11.53 4.70 9.82
N SER A 260 10.23 4.69 9.57
CA SER A 260 9.24 3.90 10.29
C SER A 260 8.53 2.95 9.33
N ASP A 261 8.20 1.75 9.82
CA ASP A 261 7.44 0.76 9.07
C ASP A 261 6.63 -0.12 10.03
N HIS A 262 5.62 -0.82 9.51
CA HIS A 262 4.79 -1.74 10.28
C HIS A 262 5.42 -3.13 10.33
N PRO A 263 5.86 -3.62 11.51
CA PRO A 263 6.38 -4.98 11.61
C PRO A 263 5.25 -6.00 11.38
N LEU A 264 5.52 -7.00 10.53
CA LEU A 264 4.58 -8.07 10.24
C LEU A 264 4.98 -9.34 10.98
N VAL A 265 4.04 -9.88 11.77
CA VAL A 265 4.16 -11.20 12.40
C VAL A 265 3.07 -12.11 11.86
N VAL A 266 3.47 -13.29 11.37
CA VAL A 266 2.52 -14.28 10.84
C VAL A 266 2.21 -15.31 11.92
N ILE A 267 0.93 -15.41 12.29
CA ILE A 267 0.42 -16.44 13.22
C ILE A 267 -0.41 -17.42 12.42
N GLY A 268 0.01 -18.69 12.40
CA GLY A 268 -0.71 -19.77 11.74
C GLY A 268 -1.54 -20.58 12.74
N ALA A 269 -2.77 -20.92 12.35
CA ALA A 269 -3.62 -21.86 13.10
C ALA A 269 -4.13 -22.96 12.16
N SER A 270 -4.16 -24.19 12.64
CA SER A 270 -4.73 -25.34 11.94
C SER A 270 -6.13 -25.63 12.47
N TYR A 271 -7.07 -25.88 11.58
CA TYR A 271 -8.43 -26.28 11.91
C TYR A 271 -8.79 -27.58 11.20
N ALA A 272 -9.77 -28.31 11.75
CA ALA A 272 -10.27 -29.54 11.13
C ALA A 272 -10.85 -29.22 9.73
N PRO A 273 -10.62 -30.05 8.70
CA PRO A 273 -11.16 -29.80 7.36
C PRO A 273 -12.68 -29.59 7.32
N ALA A 274 -13.41 -30.23 8.25
CA ALA A 274 -14.86 -30.09 8.40
C ALA A 274 -15.32 -28.74 8.99
N ALA A 275 -14.40 -27.87 9.44
CA ALA A 275 -14.76 -26.57 10.01
C ALA A 275 -15.28 -25.58 8.96
N GLY A 276 -15.05 -25.84 7.66
CA GLY A 276 -15.64 -25.07 6.56
C GLY A 276 -15.24 -23.58 6.53
N LEU A 277 -14.15 -23.20 7.20
CA LEU A 277 -13.76 -21.80 7.40
C LEU A 277 -13.16 -21.13 6.16
N SER A 278 -12.75 -21.90 5.15
CA SER A 278 -12.28 -21.38 3.87
C SER A 278 -12.15 -22.48 2.83
N ASP A 279 -12.61 -22.22 1.61
CA ASP A 279 -12.32 -23.05 0.44
C ASP A 279 -11.06 -22.58 -0.32
N ARG A 280 -10.43 -21.48 0.12
CA ARG A 280 -9.31 -20.85 -0.59
C ARG A 280 -8.15 -21.82 -0.80
N VAL A 281 -7.74 -22.55 0.24
CA VAL A 281 -6.62 -23.51 0.16
C VAL A 281 -6.93 -24.64 -0.83
N LYS A 282 -8.15 -25.17 -0.79
CA LYS A 282 -8.63 -26.23 -1.69
C LYS A 282 -8.61 -25.75 -3.15
N PHE A 283 -9.07 -24.52 -3.40
CA PHE A 283 -9.05 -23.91 -4.73
C PHE A 283 -7.61 -23.70 -5.25
N VAL A 284 -6.75 -22.99 -4.50
CA VAL A 284 -5.39 -22.66 -4.95
C VAL A 284 -4.49 -23.90 -5.11
N SER A 285 -4.82 -25.00 -4.43
CA SER A 285 -4.13 -26.28 -4.55
C SER A 285 -4.61 -27.13 -5.72
N ASN A 286 -5.57 -26.66 -6.53
CA ASN A 286 -6.04 -27.32 -7.75
C ASN A 286 -5.65 -26.52 -9.01
N PRO A 287 -4.52 -26.84 -9.66
CA PRO A 287 -4.03 -26.09 -10.82
C PRO A 287 -5.01 -26.05 -12.00
N ALA A 288 -5.78 -27.13 -12.21
CA ALA A 288 -6.75 -27.19 -13.30
C ALA A 288 -7.93 -26.23 -13.07
N ALA A 289 -8.41 -26.14 -11.82
CA ALA A 289 -9.46 -25.19 -11.46
C ALA A 289 -8.97 -23.73 -11.57
N VAL A 290 -7.75 -23.46 -11.11
CA VAL A 290 -7.12 -22.14 -11.25
C VAL A 290 -6.98 -21.73 -12.72
N GLU A 291 -6.49 -22.63 -13.58
CA GLU A 291 -6.34 -22.31 -15.01
C GLU A 291 -7.68 -22.16 -15.73
N ALA A 292 -8.66 -23.03 -15.45
CA ALA A 292 -10.01 -22.91 -16.02
C ALA A 292 -10.65 -21.56 -15.68
N THR A 293 -10.44 -21.08 -14.45
CA THR A 293 -10.97 -19.80 -14.01
C THR A 293 -10.21 -18.61 -14.60
N ARG A 294 -8.90 -18.75 -14.84
CA ARG A 294 -8.13 -17.77 -15.62
C ARG A 294 -8.63 -17.65 -17.04
N GLU A 295 -8.90 -18.78 -17.70
CA GLU A 295 -9.47 -18.81 -19.03
C GLU A 295 -10.87 -18.18 -19.08
N GLN A 296 -11.69 -18.37 -18.03
CA GLN A 296 -12.97 -17.66 -17.92
C GLN A 296 -12.75 -16.15 -17.80
N TRP A 297 -11.89 -15.73 -16.88
CA TRP A 297 -11.58 -14.31 -16.68
C TRP A 297 -11.04 -13.64 -17.95
N ARG A 298 -10.20 -14.34 -18.73
CA ARG A 298 -9.70 -13.84 -20.04
C ARG A 298 -10.83 -13.64 -21.06
N ARG A 299 -11.90 -14.43 -21.01
CA ARG A 299 -13.02 -14.36 -21.96
C ARG A 299 -13.99 -13.23 -21.64
N ASP A 300 -14.32 -13.02 -20.37
CA ASP A 300 -15.42 -12.14 -19.98
C ASP A 300 -15.21 -11.35 -18.68
N GLY A 301 -14.04 -11.42 -18.07
CA GLY A 301 -13.72 -10.76 -16.80
C GLY A 301 -14.39 -11.38 -15.58
N THR A 302 -15.02 -12.54 -15.69
CA THR A 302 -15.73 -13.23 -14.59
C THR A 302 -14.97 -14.47 -14.09
N GLY A 303 -15.49 -15.13 -13.04
CA GLY A 303 -14.95 -16.40 -12.52
C GLY A 303 -14.60 -16.38 -11.03
N GLU A 304 -14.42 -17.56 -10.45
CA GLU A 304 -14.13 -17.79 -9.03
C GLU A 304 -12.82 -17.16 -8.53
N THR A 305 -11.91 -16.76 -9.42
CA THR A 305 -10.69 -16.00 -9.08
C THR A 305 -11.04 -14.67 -8.42
N ASN A 306 -12.19 -14.10 -8.76
CA ASN A 306 -12.68 -12.85 -8.17
C ASN A 306 -13.43 -13.06 -6.86
N LEU A 307 -13.74 -14.30 -6.52
CA LEU A 307 -14.31 -14.67 -5.23
C LEU A 307 -13.18 -15.00 -4.25
N HIS A 308 -12.36 -15.98 -4.59
CA HIS A 308 -11.25 -16.42 -3.76
C HIS A 308 -10.14 -15.38 -3.81
N GLN A 309 -9.80 -14.76 -2.68
CA GLN A 309 -8.91 -13.60 -2.61
C GLN A 309 -9.59 -12.30 -3.02
N SER A 310 -10.82 -12.09 -2.59
CA SER A 310 -11.52 -10.79 -2.69
C SER A 310 -11.85 -10.21 -1.32
N CYS A 311 -11.94 -11.07 -0.31
CA CYS A 311 -12.12 -10.69 1.07
C CYS A 311 -10.77 -10.65 1.78
N ALA A 312 -10.31 -9.44 2.12
CA ALA A 312 -9.30 -9.24 3.14
C ALA A 312 -10.03 -8.90 4.45
N ILE A 313 -9.76 -9.62 5.54
CA ILE A 313 -10.29 -9.26 6.86
C ILE A 313 -9.19 -8.48 7.56
N THR A 314 -9.50 -7.27 8.02
CA THR A 314 -8.54 -6.42 8.75
C THR A 314 -9.12 -6.02 10.09
N GLY A 315 -8.31 -6.12 11.15
CA GLY A 315 -8.70 -5.70 12.49
C GLY A 315 -7.76 -4.65 13.03
N TRP A 316 -8.28 -3.47 13.38
CA TRP A 316 -7.57 -2.51 14.22
C TRP A 316 -8.09 -2.63 15.64
N LEU A 317 -7.43 -3.48 16.42
CA LEU A 317 -7.91 -3.84 17.75
C LEU A 317 -7.26 -2.96 18.81
N LYS A 318 -8.08 -2.43 19.72
CA LYS A 318 -7.58 -1.73 20.90
C LYS A 318 -7.39 -2.72 22.04
N GLU A 319 -6.15 -3.17 22.23
CA GLU A 319 -5.81 -4.08 23.31
C GLU A 319 -5.16 -3.30 24.46
N ASN A 320 -5.98 -2.84 25.40
CA ASN A 320 -5.49 -2.05 26.54
C ASN A 320 -4.56 -2.86 27.46
N SER A 321 -4.63 -4.20 27.46
CA SER A 321 -3.73 -5.01 28.29
C SER A 321 -2.27 -4.90 27.84
N ILE A 322 -2.00 -4.61 26.55
CA ILE A 322 -0.65 -4.33 26.05
C ILE A 322 -0.02 -3.17 26.82
N LEU A 323 -0.80 -2.15 27.17
CA LEU A 323 -0.29 -0.99 27.91
C LEU A 323 0.25 -1.37 29.29
N THR A 324 -0.12 -2.53 29.83
CA THR A 324 0.31 -3.00 31.15
C THR A 324 1.46 -4.01 31.08
N THR A 325 1.91 -4.40 29.88
CA THR A 325 3.01 -5.36 29.75
C THR A 325 4.34 -4.71 30.12
N ASN A 326 5.26 -5.52 30.63
CA ASN A 326 6.61 -5.05 30.95
C ASN A 326 7.31 -4.52 29.69
N GLU A 327 7.09 -5.17 28.55
CA GLU A 327 7.65 -4.76 27.27
C GLU A 327 7.19 -3.35 26.88
N TYR A 328 5.88 -3.07 26.98
CA TYR A 328 5.34 -1.75 26.65
C TYR A 328 5.84 -0.66 27.62
N GLN A 329 5.85 -0.96 28.92
CA GLN A 329 6.30 -0.03 29.95
C GLN A 329 7.79 0.33 29.85
N ASN A 330 8.59 -0.46 29.13
CA ASN A 330 10.02 -0.23 28.94
C ASN A 330 10.39 0.21 27.51
N LEU A 331 9.41 0.63 26.68
CA LEU A 331 9.66 1.03 25.28
C LEU A 331 10.67 2.20 25.14
N ASP A 332 10.70 3.14 26.09
CA ASP A 332 11.65 4.27 26.08
C ASP A 332 13.07 3.87 26.54
N ALA A 333 13.24 2.65 27.06
CA ALA A 333 14.47 2.14 27.64
C ALA A 333 15.16 1.03 26.79
N LEU A 334 14.57 0.66 25.64
CA LEU A 334 15.05 -0.37 24.71
C LEU A 334 15.61 0.24 23.41
#